data_AF-A0A226QNJ1-F1
#
_entry.id   AF-A0A226QNJ1-F1
#
_cell.length_a   1.000
_cell.length_b   1.000
_cell.length_c   1.000
_cell.angle_alpha   90.00
_cell.angle_beta   90.00
_cell.angle_gamma   90.00
#
_symmetry.space_group_name_H-M   'P 1'
#
loop_
_entity.id
_entity.type
_entity.pdbx_description
1 polymer ?
#
loop_
_entity_poly.entity_id
_entity_poly.type
_entity_poly.pdbx_seq_one_letter_code
_entity_poly.pdbx_strand_id
1 'polypeptide(L)' 'MKMEEQLRQAKTAASPQRLREHIAVVRALCDLVLEEGKEKEMPVASSVEVPPLSISQGKGERIEIGDDANGPSLFDF' A
#
# COMPACT_ATOMS: atom_id res chain seq x y z
N MET A 1 -3.37 23.95 16.53
CA MET A 1 -3.44 22.90 15.47
C MET A 1 -2.75 21.61 15.94
N LYS A 2 -3.04 20.42 15.35
CA LYS A 2 -2.40 19.15 15.76
C LYS A 2 -0.87 19.14 15.56
N MET A 3 -0.39 19.72 14.46
CA MET A 3 1.04 19.88 14.18
C MET A 3 1.75 20.77 15.21
N GLU A 4 1.14 21.89 15.57
CA GLU A 4 1.64 22.85 16.57
C GLU A 4 1.76 22.23 17.97
N GLU A 5 0.77 21.42 18.37
CA GLU A 5 0.81 20.70 19.64
C GLU A 5 1.93 19.67 19.68
N GLN A 6 2.14 18.91 18.59
CA GLN A 6 3.28 17.98 18.51
C GLN A 6 4.63 18.70 18.56
N LEU A 7 4.72 19.89 17.96
CA LEU A 7 5.94 20.71 18.04
C LEU A 7 6.19 21.24 19.45
N ARG A 8 5.14 21.61 20.19
CA ARG A 8 5.24 22.00 21.60
C ARG A 8 5.71 20.83 22.46
N GLN A 9 5.11 19.65 22.28
CA GLN A 9 5.49 18.43 23.01
C GLN A 9 6.92 18.00 22.71
N ALA A 10 7.37 18.09 21.45
CA ALA A 10 8.76 17.85 21.06
C ALA A 10 9.75 18.74 21.81
N LYS A 11 9.46 20.05 21.89
CA LYS A 11 10.32 21.02 22.60
C LYS A 11 10.44 20.75 24.10
N THR A 12 9.39 20.18 24.71
CA THR A 12 9.35 19.85 26.13
C THR A 12 9.63 18.37 26.41
N ALA A 13 10.05 17.59 25.41
CA ALA A 13 10.20 16.16 25.54
C ALA A 13 11.35 15.82 26.50
N ALA A 14 11.04 15.06 27.56
CA ALA A 14 12.01 14.67 28.57
C ALA A 14 13.00 13.59 28.09
N SER A 15 12.72 12.91 26.98
CA SER A 15 13.60 11.89 26.41
C SER A 15 13.80 12.06 24.90
N PRO A 16 14.99 11.69 24.38
CA PRO A 16 15.28 11.74 22.95
C PRO A 16 14.31 10.87 22.13
N GLN A 17 13.85 9.76 22.68
CA GLN A 17 12.90 8.86 22.02
C GLN A 17 11.57 9.58 21.75
N ARG A 18 10.99 10.23 22.77
CA ARG A 18 9.73 10.98 22.60
C ARG A 18 9.89 12.17 21.65
N LEU A 19 11.04 12.85 21.69
CA LEU A 19 11.34 13.90 20.71
C LEU A 19 11.26 13.34 19.28
N ARG A 20 11.88 12.19 19.01
CA ARG A 20 11.86 11.56 17.67
C ARG A 20 10.44 11.15 17.26
N GLU A 21 9.64 10.66 18.19
CA GLU A 21 8.24 10.30 17.94
C GLU A 21 7.41 11.54 17.56
N HIS A 22 7.48 12.63 18.32
CA HIS A 22 6.76 13.86 18.00
C HIS A 22 7.19 14.45 16.64
N ILE A 23 8.49 14.40 16.32
CA ILE A 23 9.01 14.87 15.02
C ILE A 23 8.54 13.95 13.87
N ALA A 24 8.46 12.64 14.09
CA ALA A 24 7.93 11.71 13.09
C ALA A 24 6.46 12.01 12.76
N VAL A 25 5.64 12.33 13.77
CA VAL A 25 4.25 12.75 13.56
C VAL A 25 4.17 14.05 12.75
N VAL A 26 5.01 15.05 13.07
CA VAL A 26 5.04 16.30 12.30
C VAL A 26 5.41 16.04 10.83
N ARG A 27 6.39 15.18 10.56
CA ARG A 27 6.75 14.79 9.18
C ARG A 27 5.58 14.14 8.45
N ALA A 28 4.94 13.13 9.04
CA ALA A 28 3.81 12.47 8.42
C ALA A 28 2.65 13.44 8.12
N LEU A 29 2.42 14.44 8.99
CA LEU A 29 1.41 15.48 8.75
C LEU A 29 1.81 16.41 7.60
N CYS A 30 3.10 16.75 7.45
CA CYS A 30 3.58 17.48 6.28
C CYS A 30 3.39 16.67 5.00
N ASP A 31 3.75 15.38 5.02
CA ASP A 31 3.63 14.49 3.86
C ASP A 31 2.16 14.39 3.41
N LEU A 32 1.22 14.23 4.36
CA LEU A 32 -0.22 14.19 4.05
C LEU A 32 -0.71 15.47 3.35
N VAL A 33 -0.30 16.64 3.83
CA VAL A 33 -0.68 17.93 3.21
C VAL A 33 -0.11 18.05 1.79
N LEU A 34 1.09 17.52 1.56
CA LEU A 34 1.71 17.50 0.23
C LEU A 34 1.04 16.48 -0.71
N GLU A 35 0.56 15.36 -0.17
CA GLU A 35 -0.19 14.34 -0.92
C GLU A 35 -1.60 14.79 -1.29
N GLU A 36 -2.30 15.53 -0.43
CA GLU A 36 -3.62 16.10 -0.75
C GLU A 36 -3.57 17.05 -1.96
N GLY A 37 -2.43 17.70 -2.22
CA GLY A 37 -2.19 18.53 -3.41
C GLY A 37 -1.87 17.74 -4.68
N LYS A 38 -1.59 16.44 -4.58
CA LYS A 38 -1.46 15.56 -5.74
C LYS A 38 -2.82 14.90 -5.96
N GLU A 39 -3.58 15.43 -6.91
CA GLU A 39 -4.69 14.68 -7.50
C GLU A 39 -4.19 13.28 -7.81
N LYS A 40 -4.83 12.27 -7.21
CA LYS A 40 -4.52 10.86 -7.48
C LYS A 40 -4.69 10.65 -8.97
N GLU A 41 -3.58 10.63 -9.71
CA GLU A 41 -3.55 10.04 -11.04
C GLU A 41 -3.95 8.58 -10.84
N MET A 42 -5.24 8.32 -11.04
CA MET A 42 -5.76 6.97 -11.11
C MET A 42 -4.96 6.27 -12.20
N PRO A 43 -4.31 5.12 -11.92
CA PRO A 43 -3.75 4.35 -12.99
C PRO A 43 -4.92 3.96 -13.88
N VAL A 44 -5.01 4.59 -15.05
CA VAL A 44 -5.83 4.10 -16.15
C VAL A 44 -5.33 2.69 -16.41
N ALA A 45 -6.08 1.71 -15.93
CA ALA A 45 -5.87 0.33 -16.30
C ALA A 45 -6.06 0.27 -17.82
N SER A 46 -4.96 0.31 -18.56
CA SER A 46 -4.96 -0.10 -19.95
C SER A 46 -5.41 -1.55 -19.92
N SER A 47 -6.66 -1.79 -20.30
CA SER A 47 -7.17 -3.10 -20.66
C SER A 47 -6.28 -3.63 -21.77
N VAL A 48 -5.27 -4.43 -21.41
CA VAL A 48 -4.51 -5.21 -22.37
C VAL A 48 -5.47 -6.26 -22.90
N GLU A 49 -6.01 -6.00 -24.08
CA GLU A 49 -6.78 -6.97 -24.85
C GLU A 49 -5.83 -8.13 -25.18
N VAL A 50 -5.95 -9.21 -24.42
CA VAL A 50 -5.22 -10.46 -24.68
C VAL A 50 -5.83 -11.11 -25.93
N PRO A 51 -5.09 -11.26 -27.04
CA PRO A 51 -5.59 -12.00 -28.18
C PRO A 51 -5.74 -13.48 -27.78
N PRO A 52 -6.78 -14.18 -28.24
CA PRO A 52 -6.93 -15.60 -27.95
C PRO A 52 -5.79 -16.38 -28.63
N LEU A 53 -4.85 -16.87 -27.83
CA LEU A 53 -3.81 -17.80 -28.28
C LEU A 53 -4.49 -19.11 -28.69
N SER A 54 -4.51 -19.38 -29.99
CA SER A 54 -4.87 -20.69 -30.53
C SER A 54 -3.75 -21.67 -30.19
N ILE A 55 -3.96 -22.50 -29.18
CA ILE A 55 -3.01 -23.52 -28.75
C ILE A 55 -3.08 -24.68 -29.76
N SER A 56 -2.14 -24.73 -30.70
CA SER A 56 -1.84 -25.94 -31.44
C SER A 56 -1.23 -26.97 -30.49
N GLN A 57 -1.87 -28.14 -30.40
CA GLN A 57 -1.41 -29.30 -29.65
C GLN A 57 0.06 -29.63 -29.98
N GLY A 58 0.94 -29.41 -29.02
CA GLY A 58 2.31 -29.91 -28.98
C GLY A 58 2.61 -30.34 -27.55
N LYS A 59 2.87 -31.63 -27.36
CA LYS A 59 3.21 -32.29 -26.08
C LYS A 59 4.13 -31.45 -25.19
N GLY A 60 3.64 -31.10 -24.01
CA GLY A 60 4.40 -30.60 -22.86
C GLY A 60 3.48 -30.71 -21.65
N GLU A 61 3.91 -31.46 -20.64
CA GLU A 61 3.17 -31.85 -19.43
C GLU A 61 2.23 -30.75 -18.89
N ARG A 62 0.93 -31.04 -18.88
CA ARG A 62 -0.08 -30.22 -18.21
C ARG A 62 0.10 -30.43 -16.72
N ILE A 63 0.60 -29.42 -16.01
CA ILE A 63 0.56 -29.40 -14.55
C ILE A 63 -0.93 -29.37 -14.16
N GLU A 64 -1.43 -30.47 -13.60
CA GLU A 64 -2.77 -30.53 -13.01
C GLU A 64 -2.72 -29.80 -11.67
N ILE A 65 -3.01 -28.50 -11.71
CA ILE A 65 -3.31 -27.74 -10.50
C ILE A 65 -4.68 -28.22 -10.05
N GLY A 66 -4.70 -29.08 -9.03
CA GLY A 66 -5.93 -29.53 -8.39
C GLY A 66 -6.74 -28.32 -7.90
N ASP A 67 -8.07 -28.45 -7.99
CA ASP A 67 -9.06 -27.41 -7.68
C ASP A 67 -9.03 -26.92 -6.20
N ASP A 68 -8.16 -27.50 -5.39
CA ASP A 68 -8.02 -27.27 -3.93
C ASP A 68 -6.86 -26.32 -3.56
N ALA A 69 -6.32 -25.56 -4.52
CA ALA A 69 -5.24 -24.59 -4.28
C ALA A 69 -5.71 -23.26 -3.65
N ASN A 70 -7.02 -23.07 -3.49
CA ASN A 70 -7.61 -21.90 -2.84
C ASN A 70 -8.06 -22.29 -1.44
N GLY A 71 -7.16 -22.17 -0.46
CA GLY A 71 -7.45 -22.44 0.95
C GLY A 71 -8.62 -21.59 1.50
N PRO A 72 -9.14 -21.92 2.69
CA PRO A 72 -10.30 -21.24 3.26
C PRO A 72 -10.03 -19.75 3.41
N SER A 73 -10.99 -18.95 2.94
CA SER A 73 -10.89 -17.48 2.88
C SER A 73 -10.52 -16.90 4.25
N LEU A 74 -9.48 -16.08 4.30
CA LEU A 74 -8.94 -15.43 5.51
C LEU A 74 -9.90 -14.39 6.16
N PHE A 75 -11.15 -14.31 5.68
CA PHE A 75 -12.17 -13.37 6.12
C PHE A 75 -13.40 -14.07 6.72
N ASP A 76 -13.21 -15.18 7.43
CA ASP A 76 -14.23 -15.71 8.33
C ASP A 76 -13.91 -15.25 9.76
N PHE A 77 -14.37 -14.03 10.10
CA PHE A 77 -14.26 -13.43 11.43
C PHE A 77 -15.55 -13.63 12.23
#